data_AF-A0A7S1DN71-F1
#
_entry.id   AF-A0A7S1DN71-F1
#
_cell.length_a   1.000
_cell.length_b   1.000
_cell.length_c   1.000
_cell.angle_alpha   90.00
_cell.angle_beta   90.00
_cell.angle_gamma   90.00
#
_symmetry.space_group_name_H-M   'P 1'
#
loop_
_entity.id
_entity.type
_entity.pdbx_description
1 polymer ?
#
loop_
_entity_poly.entity_id
_entity_poly.type
_entity_poly.pdbx_seq_one_letter_code
_entity_poly.pdbx_strand_id
1 'polypeptide(L)'
;GGGGGGGGRLVRVGDLFSEEAKDVLFDVEVPALAAPTDRFLVGTLRVSYLDVAGAELRAEEVECFVARPDEVAGADAEPSVGVTLQRARVVTARTLLEAREEADGGRFEAARARIGGSLAYLRGVAARAEGGGEESWDMAKNFVEDLEEALRNMEDKNTYRSHGTKVMSGKAMGHMQQRSAALEEEGFDDECEEGEENEAGAAFAAKKSKFSYANKNQRAMRKSAKTFFSQ
;
A
#
# COMPACT_ATOMS: atom_id res chain seq x y z
N GLY A 1 -23.81 -28.59 -25.23
CA GLY A 1 -23.33 -28.37 -23.86
C GLY A 1 -21.83 -28.45 -23.88
N GLY A 2 -21.14 -27.31 -23.76
CA GLY A 2 -19.69 -27.23 -23.77
C GLY A 2 -19.19 -26.96 -22.36
N GLY A 3 -18.43 -27.90 -21.81
CA GLY A 3 -17.68 -27.71 -20.58
C GLY A 3 -16.47 -26.82 -20.83
N GLY A 4 -16.31 -25.79 -19.99
CA GLY A 4 -15.06 -25.05 -19.83
C GLY A 4 -14.43 -25.48 -18.52
N GLY A 5 -13.26 -26.13 -18.57
CA GLY A 5 -12.49 -26.47 -17.38
C GLY A 5 -12.11 -25.20 -16.63
N GLY A 6 -12.65 -25.05 -15.40
CA GLY A 6 -12.37 -23.90 -14.54
C GLY A 6 -10.92 -23.93 -14.06
N GLY A 7 -10.04 -23.21 -14.73
CA GLY A 7 -8.66 -22.97 -14.29
C GLY A 7 -8.64 -22.02 -13.11
N GLY A 8 -8.77 -22.54 -11.88
CA GLY A 8 -8.59 -21.76 -10.67
C GLY A 8 -7.12 -21.35 -10.47
N ARG A 9 -6.89 -20.18 -9.88
CA ARG A 9 -5.57 -19.75 -9.40
C ARG A 9 -5.53 -19.81 -7.88
N LEU A 10 -4.45 -20.36 -7.33
CA LEU A 10 -4.24 -20.42 -5.89
C LEU A 10 -3.27 -19.31 -5.47
N VAL A 11 -3.74 -18.41 -4.60
CA VAL A 11 -2.89 -17.44 -3.91
C VAL A 11 -2.73 -17.91 -2.47
N ARG A 12 -1.48 -18.05 -2.01
CA ARG A 12 -1.17 -18.35 -0.61
C ARG A 12 -0.96 -17.04 0.12
N VAL A 13 -1.83 -16.76 1.07
CA VAL A 13 -1.64 -15.71 2.06
C VAL A 13 -1.07 -16.39 3.31
N GLY A 14 -0.03 -15.81 3.91
CA GLY A 14 0.51 -16.30 5.17
C GLY A 14 -0.43 -16.02 6.34
N ASP A 15 0.11 -16.09 7.55
CA ASP A 15 -0.66 -15.79 8.76
C ASP A 15 -1.20 -14.35 8.72
N LEU A 16 -2.45 -14.19 9.14
CA LEU A 16 -3.11 -12.90 9.30
C LEU A 16 -3.30 -12.67 10.80
N PHE A 17 -2.68 -11.61 11.32
CA PHE A 17 -2.83 -11.28 12.74
C PHE A 17 -4.21 -10.66 13.01
N SER A 18 -4.63 -10.71 14.28
CA SER A 18 -5.80 -9.95 14.72
C SER A 18 -5.63 -8.48 14.32
N GLU A 19 -6.66 -7.88 13.74
CA GLU A 19 -6.69 -6.50 13.24
C GLU A 19 -5.86 -6.23 11.97
N GLU A 20 -5.24 -7.24 11.35
CA GLU A 20 -4.63 -7.11 10.03
C GLU A 20 -5.68 -7.36 8.93
N ALA A 21 -5.63 -6.56 7.88
CA ALA A 21 -6.40 -6.75 6.65
C ALA A 21 -5.44 -6.79 5.46
N LYS A 22 -5.75 -7.63 4.47
CA LYS A 22 -4.99 -7.70 3.23
C LYS A 22 -5.89 -7.53 2.04
N ASP A 23 -5.50 -6.60 1.17
CA ASP A 23 -6.11 -6.36 -0.12
C ASP A 23 -5.32 -7.07 -1.21
N VAL A 24 -5.99 -7.99 -1.91
CA VAL A 24 -5.43 -8.71 -3.05
C VAL A 24 -6.12 -8.19 -4.31
N LEU A 25 -5.32 -7.61 -5.22
CA LEU A 25 -5.79 -7.17 -6.52
C LEU A 25 -5.66 -8.28 -7.56
N PHE A 26 -6.71 -8.46 -8.35
CA PHE A 26 -6.74 -9.38 -9.48
C PHE A 26 -7.03 -8.59 -10.75
N ASP A 27 -6.17 -8.75 -11.75
CA ASP A 27 -6.51 -8.37 -13.12
C ASP A 27 -7.21 -9.57 -13.78
N VAL A 28 -8.44 -9.36 -14.25
CA VAL A 28 -9.27 -10.40 -14.85
C VAL A 28 -9.69 -9.98 -16.25
N GLU A 29 -9.35 -10.80 -17.23
CA GLU A 29 -9.85 -10.66 -18.59
C GLU A 29 -11.22 -11.34 -18.69
N VAL A 30 -12.24 -10.57 -19.06
CA VAL A 30 -13.61 -11.07 -19.24
C VAL A 30 -13.94 -11.16 -20.72
N PRO A 31 -14.62 -12.23 -21.18
CA PRO A 31 -14.96 -12.38 -22.59
C PRO A 31 -15.94 -11.30 -23.06
N ALA A 32 -15.88 -11.00 -24.36
CA ALA A 32 -16.92 -10.21 -25.02
C ALA A 32 -18.26 -10.98 -24.99
N LEU A 33 -19.37 -10.25 -24.79
CA LEU A 33 -20.71 -10.82 -24.77
C LEU A 33 -21.49 -10.37 -26.01
N ALA A 34 -22.37 -11.24 -26.49
CA ALA A 34 -23.20 -10.96 -27.65
C ALA A 34 -24.38 -10.02 -27.35
N ALA A 35 -24.77 -9.91 -26.08
CA ALA A 35 -25.84 -9.05 -25.60
C ALA A 35 -25.50 -8.52 -24.20
N PRO A 36 -26.07 -7.38 -23.80
CA PRO A 36 -25.94 -6.85 -22.45
C PRO A 36 -26.44 -7.81 -21.39
N THR A 37 -25.89 -7.68 -20.19
CA THR A 37 -26.38 -8.38 -19.00
C THR A 37 -26.12 -7.57 -17.76
N ASP A 38 -27.08 -7.52 -16.85
CA ASP A 38 -26.91 -6.85 -15.56
C ASP A 38 -26.05 -7.67 -14.60
N ARG A 39 -25.86 -8.96 -14.91
CA ARG A 39 -25.19 -9.90 -14.00
C ARG A 39 -24.40 -10.96 -14.77
N PHE A 40 -23.16 -10.63 -15.10
CA PHE A 40 -22.17 -11.57 -15.64
C PHE A 40 -21.30 -12.13 -14.49
N LEU A 41 -21.33 -13.45 -14.29
CA LEU A 41 -20.44 -14.12 -13.33
C LEU A 41 -19.00 -14.07 -13.86
N VAL A 42 -18.14 -13.32 -13.17
CA VAL A 42 -16.70 -13.24 -13.49
C VAL A 42 -15.97 -14.47 -12.93
N GLY A 43 -16.39 -14.95 -11.77
CA GLY A 43 -15.83 -16.13 -11.13
C GLY A 43 -16.21 -16.21 -9.67
N THR A 44 -15.60 -17.17 -8.99
CA THR A 44 -15.83 -17.45 -7.58
C THR A 44 -14.51 -17.30 -6.83
N LEU A 45 -14.54 -16.49 -5.76
CA LEU A 45 -13.43 -16.38 -4.83
C LEU A 45 -13.71 -17.27 -3.63
N ARG A 46 -12.77 -18.16 -3.35
CA ARG A 46 -12.81 -19.02 -2.17
C ARG A 46 -11.58 -18.78 -1.32
N VAL A 47 -11.80 -18.53 -0.04
CA VAL A 47 -10.74 -18.48 0.97
C VAL A 47 -10.89 -19.69 1.88
N SER A 48 -9.77 -20.24 2.34
CA SER A 48 -9.76 -21.33 3.32
C SER A 48 -8.59 -21.12 4.26
N TYR A 49 -8.84 -21.18 5.56
CA TYR A 49 -7.89 -20.80 6.60
C TYR A 49 -8.14 -21.59 7.89
N LEU A 50 -7.13 -21.65 8.76
CA LEU A 50 -7.28 -22.12 10.13
C LEU A 50 -7.69 -20.93 11.00
N ASP A 51 -8.91 -20.94 11.53
CA ASP A 51 -9.30 -20.02 12.59
C ASP A 51 -8.64 -20.47 13.89
N VAL A 52 -7.63 -19.71 14.33
CA VAL A 52 -6.87 -20.01 15.54
C VAL A 52 -7.72 -19.79 16.80
N ALA A 53 -8.69 -18.87 16.79
CA ALA A 53 -9.54 -18.61 17.95
C ALA A 53 -10.53 -19.76 18.20
N GLY A 54 -11.08 -20.31 17.12
CA GLY A 54 -11.99 -21.48 17.16
C GLY A 54 -11.28 -22.83 17.09
N ALA A 55 -9.98 -22.86 16.77
CA ALA A 55 -9.21 -24.07 16.46
C ALA A 55 -9.84 -24.94 15.36
N GLU A 56 -10.37 -24.31 14.31
CA GLU A 56 -11.10 -25.00 13.23
C GLU A 56 -10.69 -24.52 11.84
N LEU A 57 -10.78 -25.41 10.84
CA LEU A 57 -10.62 -25.03 9.44
C LEU A 57 -11.91 -24.41 8.93
N ARG A 58 -11.83 -23.16 8.46
CA ARG A 58 -12.94 -22.45 7.82
C ARG A 58 -12.69 -22.30 6.33
N ALA A 59 -13.79 -22.20 5.60
CA ALA A 59 -13.79 -21.81 4.21
C ALA A 59 -14.98 -20.89 3.95
N GLU A 60 -14.72 -19.82 3.21
CA GLU A 60 -15.74 -18.87 2.78
C GLU A 60 -15.65 -18.72 1.27
N GLU A 61 -16.79 -18.49 0.64
CA GLU A 61 -16.91 -18.43 -0.81
C GLU A 61 -17.85 -17.29 -1.19
N VAL A 62 -17.46 -16.53 -2.22
CA VAL A 62 -18.27 -15.46 -2.79
C VAL A 62 -18.20 -15.50 -4.31
N GLU A 63 -19.35 -15.33 -4.95
CA GLU A 63 -19.46 -15.15 -6.38
C GLU A 63 -19.28 -13.68 -6.75
N CYS A 64 -18.43 -13.41 -7.74
CA CYS A 64 -18.14 -12.07 -8.21
C CYS A 64 -18.87 -11.80 -9.53
N PHE A 65 -19.69 -10.75 -9.54
CA PHE A 65 -20.47 -10.37 -10.72
C PHE A 65 -20.10 -8.98 -11.21
N VAL A 66 -20.25 -8.75 -12.51
CA VAL A 66 -20.19 -7.42 -13.13
C VAL A 66 -21.38 -7.20 -14.04
N ALA A 67 -21.88 -5.97 -14.09
CA ALA A 67 -22.81 -5.55 -15.13
C ALA A 67 -22.06 -5.28 -16.43
N ARG A 68 -22.72 -5.55 -17.56
CA ARG A 68 -22.21 -5.37 -18.92
C ARG A 68 -23.31 -4.68 -19.75
N PRO A 69 -23.64 -3.41 -19.45
CA PRO A 69 -24.64 -2.66 -20.21
C PRO A 69 -24.09 -2.24 -21.59
N ASP A 70 -24.97 -1.85 -22.51
CA ASP A 70 -24.58 -1.23 -23.79
C ASP A 70 -23.87 0.13 -23.60
N GLU A 71 -24.31 0.88 -22.59
CA GLU A 71 -23.73 2.17 -22.22
C GLU A 71 -23.50 2.22 -20.70
N VAL A 72 -22.33 2.70 -20.30
CA VAL A 72 -21.99 2.96 -18.89
C VAL A 72 -22.22 4.44 -18.62
N ALA A 73 -23.03 4.77 -17.61
CA ALA A 73 -23.43 6.15 -17.32
C ALA A 73 -23.22 6.53 -15.85
N GLY A 74 -23.07 7.84 -15.61
CA GLY A 74 -23.00 8.40 -14.26
C GLY A 74 -21.81 7.90 -13.45
N ALA A 75 -22.05 7.56 -12.19
CA ALA A 75 -21.00 7.15 -11.25
C ALA A 75 -20.30 5.83 -11.66
N ASP A 76 -20.97 4.97 -12.42
CA ASP A 76 -20.40 3.68 -12.87
C ASP A 76 -19.38 3.86 -14.01
N ALA A 77 -19.33 5.04 -14.64
CA ALA A 77 -18.32 5.36 -15.65
C ALA A 77 -16.96 5.68 -15.03
N GLU A 78 -16.92 6.01 -13.73
CA GLU A 78 -15.68 6.30 -13.02
C GLU A 78 -15.11 5.03 -12.37
N PRO A 79 -13.79 4.83 -12.40
CA PRO A 79 -13.16 3.72 -11.69
C PRO A 79 -13.45 3.75 -10.19
N SER A 80 -13.65 2.58 -9.60
CA SER A 80 -13.78 2.45 -8.14
C SER A 80 -12.58 3.06 -7.43
N VAL A 81 -12.85 3.96 -6.47
CA VAL A 81 -11.82 4.61 -5.64
C VAL A 81 -11.00 3.56 -4.91
N GLY A 82 -11.63 2.56 -4.31
CA GLY A 82 -10.95 1.48 -3.58
C GLY A 82 -9.96 0.72 -4.46
N VAL A 83 -10.39 0.27 -5.64
CA VAL A 83 -9.50 -0.42 -6.59
C VAL A 83 -8.36 0.50 -7.07
N THR A 84 -8.67 1.77 -7.31
CA THR A 84 -7.69 2.77 -7.75
C THR A 84 -6.62 3.01 -6.68
N LEU A 85 -7.01 3.12 -5.40
CA LEU A 85 -6.07 3.27 -4.28
C LEU A 85 -5.16 2.05 -4.12
N GLN A 86 -5.72 0.85 -4.22
CA GLN A 86 -4.93 -0.37 -4.11
C GLN A 86 -3.95 -0.51 -5.29
N ARG A 87 -4.36 -0.09 -6.50
CA ARG A 87 -3.45 -0.04 -7.66
C ARG A 87 -2.35 0.99 -7.43
N ALA A 88 -2.69 2.16 -6.91
CA ALA A 88 -1.74 3.20 -6.55
C ALA A 88 -0.73 2.71 -5.50
N ARG A 89 -1.16 1.98 -4.47
CA ARG A 89 -0.28 1.34 -3.48
C ARG A 89 0.76 0.44 -4.14
N VAL A 90 0.33 -0.45 -5.03
CA VAL A 90 1.24 -1.36 -5.73
C VAL A 90 2.21 -0.59 -6.61
N VAL A 91 1.74 0.44 -7.32
CA VAL A 91 2.59 1.34 -8.12
C VAL A 91 3.64 2.00 -7.25
N THR A 92 3.26 2.62 -6.13
CA THR A 92 4.19 3.25 -5.18
C THR A 92 5.27 2.29 -4.72
N ALA A 93 4.88 1.08 -4.29
CA ALA A 93 5.81 0.07 -3.81
C ALA A 93 6.81 -0.36 -4.90
N ARG A 94 6.31 -0.63 -6.11
CA ARG A 94 7.16 -1.01 -7.25
C ARG A 94 8.10 0.11 -7.65
N THR A 95 7.61 1.34 -7.73
CA THR A 95 8.41 2.51 -8.05
C THR A 95 9.55 2.69 -7.05
N LEU A 96 9.29 2.52 -5.75
CA LEU A 96 10.34 2.57 -4.72
C LEU A 96 11.40 1.47 -4.92
N LEU A 97 10.99 0.22 -5.19
CA LEU A 97 11.93 -0.88 -5.43
C LEU A 97 12.78 -0.67 -6.69
N GLU A 98 12.13 -0.33 -7.80
CA GLU A 98 12.78 -0.16 -9.10
C GLU A 98 13.69 1.08 -9.11
N ALA A 99 13.27 2.20 -8.49
CA ALA A 99 14.11 3.39 -8.36
C ALA A 99 15.32 3.14 -7.45
N ARG A 100 15.13 2.38 -6.36
CA ARG A 100 16.24 1.96 -5.50
C ARG A 100 17.24 1.11 -6.29
N GLU A 101 16.78 0.13 -7.07
CA GLU A 101 17.67 -0.69 -7.90
C GLU A 101 18.50 0.16 -8.88
N GLU A 102 17.89 1.18 -9.48
CA GLU A 102 18.59 2.14 -10.35
C GLU A 102 19.63 2.97 -9.58
N ALA A 103 19.28 3.49 -8.41
CA ALA A 103 20.17 4.30 -7.57
C ALA A 103 21.31 3.47 -6.95
N ASP A 104 21.06 2.22 -6.55
CA ASP A 104 22.07 1.26 -6.09
C ASP A 104 23.07 0.96 -7.22
N GLY A 105 22.60 0.93 -8.48
CA GLY A 105 23.42 0.88 -9.68
C GLY A 105 24.12 2.19 -10.06
N GLY A 106 24.03 3.24 -9.24
CA GLY A 106 24.61 4.57 -9.48
C GLY A 106 23.86 5.42 -10.50
N ARG A 107 22.69 4.99 -10.98
CA ARG A 107 21.87 5.69 -11.99
C ARG A 107 20.83 6.59 -11.35
N PHE A 108 21.28 7.58 -10.56
CA PHE A 108 20.40 8.48 -9.81
C PHE A 108 19.43 9.28 -10.71
N GLU A 109 19.85 9.71 -11.89
CA GLU A 109 18.95 10.41 -12.82
C GLU A 109 17.80 9.53 -13.30
N ALA A 110 18.07 8.25 -13.59
CA ALA A 110 17.03 7.30 -13.99
C ALA A 110 16.05 7.05 -12.83
N ALA A 111 16.58 6.85 -11.61
CA ALA A 111 15.79 6.66 -10.41
C ALA A 111 14.84 7.84 -10.15
N ARG A 112 15.35 9.07 -10.25
CA ARG A 112 14.54 10.30 -10.11
C ARG A 112 13.49 10.44 -11.20
N ALA A 113 13.85 10.14 -12.46
CA ALA A 113 12.91 10.17 -13.57
C ALA A 113 11.76 9.17 -13.38
N ARG A 114 12.07 7.95 -12.91
CA ARG A 114 11.06 6.91 -12.59
C ARG A 114 10.08 7.37 -11.51
N ILE A 115 10.60 7.94 -10.42
CA ILE A 115 9.75 8.49 -9.36
C ILE A 115 8.92 9.65 -9.88
N GLY A 116 9.53 10.58 -10.62
CA GLY A 116 8.83 11.70 -11.24
C GLY A 116 7.66 11.28 -12.13
N GLY A 117 7.85 10.25 -12.96
CA GLY A 117 6.78 9.69 -13.80
C GLY A 117 5.62 9.11 -12.98
N SER A 118 5.92 8.45 -11.87
CA SER A 118 4.90 7.86 -10.99
C SER A 118 4.14 8.91 -10.18
N LEU A 119 4.81 10.00 -9.77
CA LEU A 119 4.20 11.09 -9.01
C LEU A 119 3.05 11.77 -9.76
N ALA A 120 3.16 11.92 -11.08
CA ALA A 120 2.08 12.49 -11.89
C ALA A 120 0.79 11.66 -11.80
N TYR A 121 0.91 10.32 -11.91
CA TYR A 121 -0.21 9.40 -11.74
C TYR A 121 -0.78 9.46 -10.32
N LEU A 122 0.07 9.37 -9.29
CA LEU A 122 -0.37 9.34 -7.89
C LEU A 122 -1.03 10.64 -7.43
N ARG A 123 -0.57 11.80 -7.92
CA ARG A 123 -1.24 13.09 -7.67
C ARG A 123 -2.64 13.12 -8.28
N GLY A 124 -2.82 12.54 -9.47
CA GLY A 124 -4.13 12.36 -10.08
C GLY A 124 -5.04 11.43 -9.27
N VAL A 125 -4.49 10.39 -8.64
CA VAL A 125 -5.23 9.53 -7.71
C VAL A 125 -5.63 10.29 -6.45
N ALA A 126 -4.71 11.05 -5.84
CA ALA A 126 -4.99 11.83 -4.64
C ALA A 126 -6.09 12.89 -4.84
N ALA A 127 -6.10 13.58 -5.99
CA ALA A 127 -7.15 14.53 -6.33
C ALA A 127 -8.54 13.88 -6.43
N ARG A 128 -8.62 12.65 -6.95
CA ARG A 128 -9.89 11.90 -7.03
C ARG A 128 -10.33 11.32 -5.69
N ALA A 129 -9.37 10.94 -4.85
CA ALA A 129 -9.63 10.32 -3.55
C ALA A 129 -10.29 11.28 -2.55
N GLU A 130 -10.22 12.60 -2.76
CA GLU A 130 -10.89 13.61 -1.93
C GLU A 130 -12.41 13.38 -1.85
N GLY A 131 -13.04 12.92 -2.93
CA GLY A 131 -14.46 12.54 -2.95
C GLY A 131 -14.78 11.20 -2.28
N GLY A 132 -13.76 10.40 -1.94
CA GLY A 132 -13.88 9.05 -1.38
C GLY A 132 -13.78 8.97 0.15
N GLY A 133 -13.78 10.13 0.84
CA GLY A 133 -13.68 10.23 2.30
C GLY A 133 -12.25 10.43 2.83
N GLU A 134 -12.15 10.81 4.11
CA GLU A 134 -10.89 11.18 4.77
C GLU A 134 -9.83 10.08 4.69
N GLU A 135 -10.21 8.82 4.91
CA GLU A 135 -9.29 7.69 4.89
C GLU A 135 -8.69 7.43 3.49
N SER A 136 -9.53 7.48 2.46
CA SER A 136 -9.11 7.35 1.06
C SER A 136 -8.14 8.45 0.67
N TRP A 137 -8.44 9.68 1.07
CA TRP A 137 -7.59 10.84 0.81
C TRP A 137 -6.25 10.75 1.55
N ASP A 138 -6.26 10.41 2.84
CA ASP A 138 -5.04 10.22 3.64
C ASP A 138 -4.13 9.16 3.02
N MET A 139 -4.70 8.02 2.61
CA MET A 139 -3.96 6.94 1.96
C MET A 139 -3.31 7.41 0.65
N ALA A 140 -4.07 8.06 -0.23
CA ALA A 140 -3.54 8.56 -1.50
C ALA A 140 -2.45 9.61 -1.32
N LYS A 141 -2.60 10.47 -0.31
CA LYS A 141 -1.63 11.49 0.06
C LYS A 141 -0.32 10.87 0.54
N ASN A 142 -0.38 9.83 1.38
CA ASN A 142 0.81 9.13 1.87
C ASN A 142 1.63 8.54 0.72
N PHE A 143 0.99 8.01 -0.33
CA PHE A 143 1.71 7.52 -1.51
C PHE A 143 2.55 8.59 -2.21
N VAL A 144 2.00 9.82 -2.32
CA VAL A 144 2.72 10.96 -2.89
C VAL A 144 3.85 11.39 -1.96
N GLU A 145 3.57 11.53 -0.66
CA GLU A 145 4.57 11.95 0.34
C GLU A 145 5.76 10.98 0.39
N ASP A 146 5.51 9.67 0.28
CA ASP A 146 6.55 8.64 0.27
C ASP A 146 7.49 8.73 -0.93
N LEU A 147 6.96 8.99 -2.13
CA LEU A 147 7.76 9.18 -3.33
C LEU A 147 8.53 10.52 -3.31
N GLU A 148 7.93 11.59 -2.80
CA GLU A 148 8.61 12.88 -2.63
C GLU A 148 9.74 12.78 -1.60
N GLU A 149 9.57 11.99 -0.55
CA GLU A 149 10.63 11.71 0.42
C GLU A 149 11.77 10.92 -0.20
N ALA A 150 11.45 9.91 -1.02
CA ALA A 150 12.47 9.16 -1.76
C ALA A 150 13.30 10.07 -2.68
N LEU A 151 12.68 11.06 -3.34
CA LEU A 151 13.41 12.06 -4.14
C LEU A 151 14.38 12.89 -3.30
N ARG A 152 13.92 13.41 -2.15
CA ARG A 152 14.78 14.18 -1.22
C ARG A 152 15.98 13.36 -0.75
N ASN A 153 15.73 12.09 -0.40
CA ASN A 153 16.77 11.17 0.03
C ASN A 153 17.75 10.75 -1.09
N MET A 154 17.48 11.13 -2.34
CA MET A 154 18.33 10.88 -3.52
C MET A 154 18.99 12.15 -4.08
N GLU A 155 18.88 13.29 -3.40
CA GLU A 155 19.59 14.52 -3.78
C GLU A 155 21.10 14.37 -3.57
N ASP A 156 21.49 13.73 -2.46
CA ASP A 156 22.89 13.48 -2.11
C ASP A 156 23.18 11.97 -2.00
N LYS A 157 24.34 11.56 -2.54
CA LYS A 157 24.74 10.15 -2.59
C LYS A 157 25.08 9.60 -1.21
N ASN A 158 25.62 10.42 -0.31
CA ASN A 158 25.92 9.99 1.05
C ASN A 158 24.63 9.75 1.84
N THR A 159 23.69 10.71 1.80
CA THR A 159 22.35 10.58 2.40
C THR A 159 21.60 9.36 1.88
N TYR A 160 21.63 9.12 0.56
CA TYR A 160 21.00 7.93 -0.02
C TYR A 160 21.60 6.64 0.57
N ARG A 161 22.93 6.55 0.64
CA ARG A 161 23.62 5.34 1.11
C ARG A 161 23.43 5.07 2.59
N SER A 162 23.52 6.10 3.43
CA SER A 162 23.40 5.95 4.89
C SER A 162 21.97 5.66 5.34
N HIS A 163 20.99 6.30 4.68
CA HIS A 163 19.60 6.33 5.14
C HIS A 163 18.57 6.04 4.03
N GLY A 164 18.68 6.70 2.86
CA GLY A 164 17.67 6.63 1.80
C GLY A 164 17.34 5.21 1.34
N THR A 165 18.34 4.35 1.20
CA THR A 165 18.18 2.93 0.86
C THR A 165 17.26 2.18 1.82
N LYS A 166 17.45 2.39 3.13
CA LYS A 166 16.68 1.77 4.21
C LYS A 166 15.24 2.24 4.18
N VAL A 167 15.03 3.55 4.09
CA VAL A 167 13.68 4.16 4.03
C VAL A 167 12.89 3.65 2.83
N MET A 168 13.48 3.67 1.64
CA MET A 168 12.78 3.20 0.43
C MET A 168 12.42 1.72 0.54
N SER A 169 13.33 0.90 1.08
CA SER A 169 13.06 -0.52 1.33
C SER A 169 11.93 -0.71 2.34
N GLY A 170 11.96 0.01 3.47
CA GLY A 170 10.94 -0.05 4.51
C GLY A 170 9.55 0.32 3.99
N LYS A 171 9.46 1.45 3.26
CA LYS A 171 8.19 1.92 2.68
C LYS A 171 7.67 0.98 1.60
N ALA A 172 8.54 0.50 0.70
CA ALA A 172 8.14 -0.46 -0.32
C ALA A 172 7.59 -1.76 0.30
N MET A 173 8.29 -2.29 1.30
CA MET A 173 7.86 -3.50 2.01
C MET A 173 6.56 -3.24 2.76
N GLY A 174 6.42 -2.09 3.39
CA GLY A 174 5.20 -1.69 4.06
C GLY A 174 3.98 -1.66 3.13
N HIS A 175 4.11 -1.00 1.97
CA HIS A 175 3.06 -0.98 0.96
C HIS A 175 2.76 -2.38 0.40
N MET A 176 3.77 -3.23 0.18
CA MET A 176 3.55 -4.58 -0.34
C MET A 176 2.88 -5.50 0.67
N GLN A 177 3.34 -5.50 1.92
CA GLN A 177 2.92 -6.47 2.90
C GLN A 177 1.62 -6.08 3.61
N GLN A 178 1.26 -4.79 3.63
CA GLN A 178 0.09 -4.25 4.36
C GLN A 178 0.01 -4.76 5.81
N ARG A 179 1.16 -4.85 6.47
CA ARG A 179 1.20 -5.35 7.84
C ARG A 179 0.76 -4.25 8.80
N SER A 180 0.00 -4.65 9.81
CA SER A 180 -0.21 -3.88 11.04
C SER A 180 1.05 -3.90 11.91
N ALA A 181 2.23 -3.64 11.32
CA ALA A 181 3.45 -3.41 12.08
C ALA A 181 3.54 -1.89 12.29
N ALA A 182 3.19 -1.45 13.49
CA ALA A 182 3.52 -0.10 13.92
C ALA A 182 5.04 -0.01 14.10
N LEU A 183 5.76 0.21 12.99
CA LEU A 183 6.99 0.98 13.06
C LEU A 183 6.56 2.45 13.13
N GLU A 184 6.12 2.88 14.31
CA GLU A 184 6.42 4.24 14.69
C GLU A 184 7.94 4.26 14.75
N GLU A 185 8.57 4.87 13.75
CA GLU A 185 10.00 5.16 13.75
C GLU A 185 10.24 6.19 14.86
N GLU A 186 10.21 5.73 16.12
CA GLU A 186 10.97 6.35 17.19
C GLU A 186 12.42 6.17 16.78
N GLY A 187 13.14 7.29 16.67
CA GLY A 187 14.42 7.41 15.99
C GLY A 187 15.30 6.18 16.17
N PHE A 188 15.63 5.53 15.06
CA PHE A 188 16.81 4.69 15.02
C PHE A 188 18.01 5.64 15.03
N ASP A 189 18.33 6.14 16.22
CA ASP A 189 19.65 6.69 16.50
C ASP A 189 20.60 5.50 16.37
N ASP A 190 21.23 5.39 15.20
CA ASP A 190 22.41 4.55 15.00
C ASP A 190 23.51 5.19 15.85
N GLU A 191 23.52 4.89 17.16
CA GLU A 191 24.64 5.18 18.06
C GLU A 191 25.83 4.32 17.62
N CYS A 192 26.41 4.67 16.47
CA CYS A 192 27.82 4.41 16.22
C CYS A 192 28.59 5.42 17.07
N GLU A 193 28.90 4.98 18.28
CA GLU A 193 29.72 5.64 19.28
C GLU A 193 31.12 5.92 18.72
N GLU A 194 31.33 7.10 18.10
CA GLU A 194 32.65 7.69 17.92
C GLU A 194 32.59 9.21 18.15
N GLY A 195 33.01 9.61 19.37
CA GLY A 195 33.90 10.74 19.64
C GLY A 195 33.60 12.14 19.07
N GLU A 196 33.31 13.04 20.01
CA GLU A 196 33.72 14.46 20.04
C GLU A 196 32.96 15.50 19.17
N GLU A 197 32.05 16.18 19.87
CA GLU A 197 31.73 17.62 19.85
C GLU A 197 32.06 18.44 18.60
N ASN A 198 31.02 18.94 17.91
CA ASN A 198 30.98 20.32 17.44
C ASN A 198 29.54 20.82 17.25
N GLU A 199 29.22 21.90 17.96
CA GLU A 199 27.99 22.70 17.81
C GLU A 199 27.98 23.42 16.46
N ALA A 200 27.14 22.96 15.51
CA ALA A 200 26.46 23.78 14.50
C ALA A 200 25.65 22.89 13.56
N GLY A 201 24.33 22.81 13.75
CA GLY A 201 23.47 22.05 12.84
C GLY A 201 22.02 22.47 12.97
N ALA A 202 21.53 23.23 11.99
CA ALA A 202 20.17 23.70 11.91
C ALA A 202 19.15 22.55 12.06
N ALA A 203 18.15 22.75 12.92
CA ALA A 203 17.05 21.82 13.12
C ALA A 203 16.26 21.64 11.81
N PHE A 204 16.57 20.57 11.07
CA PHE A 204 15.73 20.12 9.97
C PHE A 204 14.52 19.41 10.58
N ALA A 205 13.41 20.13 10.72
CA ALA A 205 12.14 19.54 11.14
C ALA A 205 11.62 18.61 10.03
N ALA A 206 12.13 17.37 10.01
CA ALA A 206 11.59 16.32 9.17
C ALA A 206 10.12 16.07 9.58
N LYS A 207 9.18 16.36 8.68
CA LYS A 207 7.77 15.99 8.87
C LYS A 207 7.71 14.47 8.96
N LYS A 208 7.26 13.97 10.12
CA LYS A 208 7.08 12.53 10.41
C LYS A 208 6.14 11.91 9.38
N SER A 209 6.65 11.01 8.54
CA SER A 209 5.83 10.15 7.68
C SER A 209 5.08 9.17 8.57
N LYS A 210 3.75 9.21 8.54
CA LYS A 210 2.91 8.25 9.27
C LYS A 210 2.67 7.06 8.36
N PHE A 211 3.09 5.88 8.80
CA PHE A 211 2.69 4.65 8.14
C PHE A 211 1.16 4.49 8.28
N SER A 212 0.44 4.47 7.16
CA SER A 212 -1.03 4.63 7.15
C SER A 212 -1.83 3.46 7.70
N TYR A 213 -1.16 2.36 8.05
CA TYR A 213 -1.80 1.11 8.49
C TYR A 213 -2.00 1.02 10.02
N ALA A 214 -1.72 2.10 10.75
CA ALA A 214 -2.07 2.21 12.17
C ALA A 214 -3.56 2.61 12.33
N ASN A 215 -4.43 1.60 12.54
CA ASN A 215 -5.88 1.77 12.66
C ASN A 215 -6.30 2.52 13.96
N LYS A 216 -7.42 3.27 13.89
CA LYS A 216 -8.13 3.97 14.99
C LYS A 216 -8.32 3.13 16.26
N ASN A 217 -8.47 1.80 16.15
CA ASN A 217 -8.59 0.90 17.30
C ASN A 217 -7.29 0.82 18.14
N GLN A 218 -6.11 0.94 17.52
CA GLN A 218 -4.83 0.99 18.25
C GLN A 218 -4.69 2.29 19.06
N ARG A 219 -5.22 3.41 18.54
CA ARG A 219 -5.27 4.69 19.29
C ARG A 219 -6.22 4.60 20.49
N ALA A 220 -7.37 3.95 20.34
CA ALA A 220 -8.32 3.73 21.43
C ALA A 220 -7.73 2.80 22.50
N MET A 221 -7.06 1.71 22.11
CA MET A 221 -6.41 0.78 23.04
C MET A 221 -5.16 1.37 23.71
N ARG A 222 -4.33 2.17 23.03
CA ARG A 222 -3.23 2.91 23.67
C ARG A 222 -3.71 3.88 24.74
N LYS A 223 -4.89 4.50 24.53
CA LYS A 223 -5.55 5.36 25.52
C LYS A 223 -6.04 4.54 26.72
N SER A 224 -6.65 3.38 26.50
CA SER A 224 -7.09 2.47 27.57
C SER A 224 -5.91 1.84 28.33
N ALA A 225 -4.83 1.46 27.64
CA ALA A 225 -3.63 0.88 28.23
C ALA A 225 -2.87 1.88 29.13
N LYS A 226 -2.75 3.15 28.72
CA LYS A 226 -2.22 4.22 29.59
C LYS A 226 -3.06 4.45 30.84
N THR A 227 -4.35 4.17 30.78
CA THR A 227 -5.27 4.30 31.93
C THR A 227 -5.14 3.10 32.88
N PHE A 228 -4.71 1.94 32.38
CA PHE A 228 -4.56 0.70 33.14
C PHE A 228 -3.22 0.60 33.90
N PHE A 229 -2.15 1.25 33.40
CA PHE A 229 -0.83 1.27 34.04
C PHE A 229 -0.58 2.48 34.96
N SER A 230 -1.60 3.32 35.18
CA SER A 230 -1.52 4.51 36.04
C SER A 230 -2.41 4.41 37.29
N GLN A 231 -2.83 3.18 37.65
CA GLN A 231 -3.43 2.84 38.95
C GLN A 231 -2.44 2.04 39.79
#